data_AF-A0A7Y5NQC0-F1
#
_entry.id   AF-A0A7Y5NQC0-F1
#
_cell.length_a   1.000
_cell.length_b   1.000
_cell.length_c   1.000
_cell.angle_alpha   90.00
_cell.angle_beta   90.00
_cell.angle_gamma   90.00
#
_symmetry.space_group_name_H-M   'P 1'
#
loop_
_entity.id
_entity.type
_entity.pdbx_description
1 polymer ?
#
loop_
_entity_poly.entity_id
_entity_poly.type
_entity_poly.pdbx_seq_one_letter_code
_entity_poly.pdbx_strand_id
1 'polypeptide(L)'
;MPGKLKVLLGIIGVAVVLSALGSDWARAIIYGLVMFGVWRGNETVRKLLIVVGWLGLIFNGIAAAMALVASVALSGLALIALVNFVWGCAYCAYMIWCLGQQDVQHWMFNRSLNLT
;
A
#
# COMPACT_ATOMS: atom_id res chain seq x y z
N MET A 1 -15.61 -7.07 8.80
CA MET A 1 -14.63 -6.57 7.81
C MET A 1 -14.95 -7.14 6.44
N PRO A 2 -15.06 -6.30 5.40
CA PRO A 2 -15.21 -6.74 4.02
C PRO A 2 -14.04 -7.64 3.59
N GLY A 3 -14.30 -8.65 2.76
CA GLY A 3 -13.27 -9.60 2.30
C GLY A 3 -12.06 -8.92 1.65
N LYS A 4 -12.31 -7.87 0.86
CA LYS A 4 -11.27 -7.08 0.16
C LYS A 4 -10.29 -6.39 1.13
N LEU A 5 -10.79 -5.92 2.28
CA LEU A 5 -9.94 -5.32 3.31
C LEU A 5 -9.07 -6.37 4.03
N LYS A 6 -9.57 -7.61 4.19
CA LYS A 6 -8.79 -8.72 4.73
C LYS A 6 -7.65 -9.11 3.79
N VAL A 7 -7.89 -9.12 2.49
CA VAL A 7 -6.86 -9.38 1.47
C VAL A 7 -5.80 -8.27 1.51
N LEU A 8 -6.21 -7.00 1.57
CA LEU A 8 -5.29 -5.88 1.72
C LEU A 8 -4.43 -6.00 3.00
N LEU A 9 -5.04 -6.31 4.14
CA LEU A 9 -4.31 -6.55 5.40
C LEU A 9 -3.37 -7.75 5.30
N GLY A 10 -3.75 -8.80 4.57
CA GLY A 10 -2.88 -9.94 4.30
C GLY A 10 -1.65 -9.54 3.50
N ILE A 11 -1.83 -8.76 2.42
CA ILE A 11 -0.71 -8.26 1.59
C ILE A 11 0.21 -7.35 2.43
N ILE A 12 -0.36 -6.46 3.24
CA ILE A 12 0.41 -5.59 4.14
C ILE A 12 1.15 -6.43 5.18
N GLY A 13 0.49 -7.41 5.78
CA GLY A 13 1.09 -8.29 6.78
C GLY A 13 2.30 -9.05 6.23
N VAL A 14 2.17 -9.61 5.02
CA VAL A 14 3.30 -10.23 4.31
C VAL A 14 4.41 -9.22 4.04
N ALA A 15 4.07 -8.00 3.63
CA ALA A 15 5.06 -6.93 3.40
C ALA A 15 5.78 -6.51 4.69
N VAL A 16 5.11 -6.46 5.84
CA VAL A 16 5.72 -6.20 7.15
C VAL A 16 6.72 -7.30 7.50
N VAL A 17 6.33 -8.57 7.37
CA VAL A 17 7.20 -9.71 7.69
C VAL A 17 8.42 -9.73 6.77
N LEU A 18 8.22 -9.57 5.45
CA LEU A 18 9.32 -9.51 4.49
C LEU A 18 10.26 -8.31 4.74
N SER A 19 9.71 -7.14 5.09
CA SER A 19 10.53 -5.96 5.41
C SER A 19 11.30 -6.14 6.72
N ALA A 20 10.71 -6.80 7.71
CA ALA A 20 11.38 -7.11 8.97
C ALA A 20 12.52 -8.11 8.77
N LEU A 21 12.33 -9.12 7.91
CA LEU A 21 13.37 -10.09 7.55
C LEU A 21 14.48 -9.48 6.68
N GLY A 22 14.14 -8.52 5.82
CA GLY A 22 15.09 -7.83 4.95
C GLY A 22 15.98 -6.77 5.63
N SER A 23 15.90 -6.61 6.96
CA SER A 23 16.53 -5.50 7.71
C SER A 23 16.05 -4.09 7.33
N ASP A 24 14.94 -3.97 6.60
CA ASP A 24 14.31 -2.69 6.26
C ASP A 24 13.33 -2.28 7.37
N TRP A 25 13.84 -2.06 8.58
CA TRP A 25 13.00 -1.85 9.77
C TRP A 25 12.11 -0.61 9.65
N ALA A 26 12.62 0.45 9.02
CA ALA A 26 11.82 1.66 8.74
C ALA A 26 10.60 1.34 7.88
N ARG A 27 10.76 0.47 6.88
CA ARG A 27 9.68 0.05 5.98
C ARG A 27 8.68 -0.86 6.69
N ALA A 28 9.18 -1.76 7.55
CA ALA A 28 8.33 -2.60 8.39
C ALA A 28 7.45 -1.78 9.34
N ILE A 29 8.00 -0.73 9.97
CA ILE A 29 7.24 0.18 10.84
C ILE A 29 6.17 0.93 10.05
N ILE A 30 6.51 1.48 8.89
CA ILE A 30 5.56 2.19 8.03
C ILE A 30 4.41 1.27 7.61
N TYR A 31 4.71 0.04 7.17
CA TYR A 31 3.66 -0.93 6.84
C TYR A 31 2.85 -1.35 8.05
N GLY A 32 3.46 -1.47 9.23
CA GLY A 32 2.76 -1.73 10.49
C GLY A 32 1.79 -0.60 10.85
N LEU A 33 2.19 0.67 10.67
CA LEU A 33 1.32 1.83 10.87
C LEU A 33 0.17 1.86 9.87
N VAL A 34 0.43 1.53 8.61
CA VAL A 34 -0.63 1.42 7.58
C VAL A 34 -1.59 0.28 7.92
N MET A 35 -1.08 -0.88 8.35
CA MET A 35 -1.88 -2.01 8.81
C MET A 35 -2.77 -1.62 9.99
N PHE A 36 -2.20 -0.92 10.97
CA PHE A 36 -2.93 -0.42 12.13
C PHE A 36 -3.99 0.61 11.73
N GLY A 37 -3.67 1.52 10.80
CA GLY A 37 -4.60 2.51 10.27
C GLY A 37 -5.80 1.87 9.57
N VAL A 38 -5.56 0.88 8.70
CA VAL A 38 -6.61 0.11 8.04
C VAL A 38 -7.45 -0.68 9.06
N TRP A 39 -6.80 -1.25 10.07
CA TRP A 39 -7.47 -2.05 11.10
C TRP A 39 -8.35 -1.21 12.03
N ARG A 40 -7.92 -0.01 12.42
CA ARG A 40 -8.67 0.90 13.30
C ARG A 40 -9.96 1.40 12.66
N GLY A 41 -9.99 1.52 11.32
CA GLY A 41 -11.21 1.76 10.56
C GLY A 41 -11.90 3.09 10.89
N ASN A 42 -11.20 4.21 10.75
CA ASN A 42 -11.76 5.56 10.89
C ASN A 42 -11.81 6.26 9.52
N GLU A 43 -12.86 7.02 9.24
CA GLU A 43 -13.04 7.82 8.02
C GLU A 43 -11.87 8.77 7.74
N THR A 44 -11.35 9.43 8.78
CA THR A 44 -10.18 10.32 8.66
C THR A 44 -8.95 9.54 8.22
N VAL A 45 -8.76 8.33 8.77
CA VAL A 45 -7.64 7.45 8.43
C VAL A 45 -7.79 6.91 7.00
N ARG A 46 -9.01 6.58 6.57
CA ARG A 46 -9.31 6.17 5.19
C ARG A 46 -8.87 7.24 4.18
N LYS A 47 -9.28 8.49 4.39
CA LYS A 47 -8.90 9.61 3.51
C LYS A 47 -7.39 9.83 3.50
N LEU A 48 -6.75 9.78 4.67
CA LEU A 48 -5.29 9.91 4.79
C LEU A 48 -4.57 8.79 4.02
N LEU A 49 -5.01 7.54 4.16
CA LEU A 49 -4.44 6.40 3.45
C LEU A 49 -4.63 6.48 1.94
N ILE A 50 -5.75 7.02 1.46
CA ILE A 50 -5.97 7.29 0.03
C ILE A 50 -4.95 8.34 -0.48
N VAL A 51 -4.76 9.45 0.26
CA VAL A 51 -3.77 10.48 -0.10
C VAL A 51 -2.35 9.91 -0.11
N VAL A 52 -1.98 9.13 0.91
CA VAL A 52 -0.69 8.44 0.97
C VAL A 52 -0.54 7.44 -0.18
N GLY A 53 -1.61 6.74 -0.55
CA GLY A 53 -1.64 5.85 -1.70
C GLY A 53 -1.37 6.58 -3.02
N TRP A 54 -1.98 7.75 -3.22
CA TRP A 54 -1.73 8.58 -4.40
C TRP A 54 -0.30 9.10 -4.46
N LEU A 55 0.24 9.60 -3.34
CA LEU A 55 1.64 10.01 -3.26
C LEU A 55 2.57 8.83 -3.58
N GLY A 56 2.33 7.66 -2.99
CA GLY A 56 3.09 6.45 -3.27
C GLY A 56 3.02 6.04 -4.74
N LEU A 57 1.87 6.17 -5.39
CA LEU A 57 1.70 5.87 -6.81
C LEU A 57 2.50 6.84 -7.69
N ILE A 58 2.52 8.13 -7.34
CA ILE A 58 3.33 9.14 -8.05
C ILE A 58 4.82 8.83 -7.90
N PHE A 59 5.30 8.59 -6.68
CA PHE A 59 6.72 8.30 -6.42
C PHE A 59 7.17 7.00 -7.09
N ASN A 60 6.39 5.91 -6.97
CA ASN A 60 6.71 4.66 -7.65
C ASN A 60 6.60 4.79 -9.18
N GLY A 61 5.67 5.60 -9.68
CA GLY A 61 5.54 5.88 -11.12
C GLY A 61 6.75 6.61 -11.69
N ILE A 62 7.24 7.65 -10.99
CA ILE A 62 8.47 8.37 -11.36
C ILE A 62 9.67 7.43 -11.30
N ALA A 63 9.79 6.66 -10.21
CA ALA A 63 10.91 5.73 -10.03
C ALA A 63 10.89 4.59 -11.07
N ALA A 64 9.71 4.08 -11.44
CA ALA A 64 9.54 3.11 -12.52
C ALA A 64 9.96 3.69 -13.86
N ALA A 65 9.57 4.93 -14.17
CA ALA A 65 9.98 5.60 -15.41
C ALA A 65 11.51 5.78 -15.48
N MET A 66 12.14 6.20 -14.38
CA MET A 66 13.60 6.30 -14.29
C MET A 66 14.28 4.93 -14.42
N ALA A 67 13.73 3.89 -13.79
CA ALA A 67 14.25 2.52 -13.90
C ALA A 67 14.11 1.96 -15.33
N LEU A 68 13.06 2.34 -16.05
CA LEU A 68 12.86 1.96 -17.45
C LEU A 68 13.92 2.61 -18.35
N VAL A 69 14.21 3.89 -18.17
CA VAL A 69 15.32 4.56 -18.87
C VAL A 69 16.67 3.90 -18.54
N ALA A 70 16.90 3.57 -17.26
CA ALA A 70 18.12 2.88 -16.83
C ALA A 70 18.22 1.44 -17.37
N SER A 71 17.08 0.76 -17.59
CA SER A 71 17.05 -0.62 -18.11
C SER A 71 17.50 -0.74 -19.56
N VAL A 72 17.40 0.34 -20.33
CA VAL A 72 17.97 0.42 -21.67
C VAL A 72 19.52 0.47 -21.63
N ALA A 73 20.11 0.92 -20.51
CA ALA A 73 21.54 1.09 -20.34
C ALA A 73 22.23 -0.02 -19.50
N LEU A 74 21.53 -0.67 -18.56
CA LEU A 74 22.07 -1.69 -17.65
C LEU A 74 21.12 -2.90 -17.58
N SER A 75 21.54 -4.03 -18.15
CA SER A 75 20.65 -5.13 -18.58
C SER A 75 20.15 -6.10 -17.50
N GLY A 76 20.50 -5.93 -16.22
CA GLY A 76 20.13 -6.90 -15.15
C GLY A 76 19.47 -6.29 -13.92
N LEU A 77 20.20 -5.42 -13.21
CA LEU A 77 19.70 -4.79 -11.97
C LEU A 77 18.50 -3.87 -12.20
N ALA A 78 18.44 -3.21 -13.36
CA ALA A 78 17.34 -2.31 -13.69
C ALA A 78 16.01 -3.03 -13.92
N LEU A 79 16.05 -4.28 -14.43
CA LEU A 79 14.85 -5.11 -14.59
C LEU A 79 14.24 -5.49 -13.23
N ILE A 80 15.08 -5.88 -12.27
CA ILE A 80 14.64 -6.20 -10.90
C ILE A 80 14.04 -4.96 -10.23
N ALA A 81 14.69 -3.81 -10.37
CA ALA A 81 14.18 -2.54 -9.87
C ALA A 81 12.82 -2.19 -10.49
N LEU A 82 12.68 -2.35 -11.82
CA LEU A 82 11.44 -2.07 -12.54
C LEU A 82 10.28 -2.95 -12.06
N VAL A 83 10.50 -4.26 -11.87
CA VAL A 83 9.49 -5.17 -11.32
C VAL A 83 9.06 -4.73 -9.91
N ASN A 84 10.01 -4.31 -9.06
CA ASN A 84 9.72 -3.84 -7.72
C ASN A 84 8.87 -2.55 -7.74
N PHE A 85 9.18 -1.60 -8.62
CA PHE A 85 8.39 -0.37 -8.75
C PHE A 85 7.00 -0.62 -9.34
N VAL A 86 6.87 -1.51 -10.33
CA VAL A 86 5.57 -1.91 -10.89
C VAL A 86 4.70 -2.57 -9.81
N TRP A 87 5.29 -3.44 -8.99
CA TRP A 87 4.61 -4.04 -7.85
C TRP A 87 4.19 -2.99 -6.82
N GLY A 88 5.06 -2.01 -6.53
CA GLY A 88 4.74 -0.87 -5.68
C GLY A 88 3.55 -0.05 -6.19
N CYS A 89 3.51 0.25 -7.49
CA CYS A 89 2.39 0.91 -8.15
C CYS A 89 1.10 0.10 -8.04
N ALA A 90 1.15 -1.21 -8.33
CA ALA A 90 0.00 -2.10 -8.25
C ALA A 90 -0.58 -2.17 -6.82
N TYR A 91 0.30 -2.24 -5.82
CA TYR A 91 -0.10 -2.18 -4.41
C TYR A 91 -0.79 -0.87 -4.05
N CYS A 92 -0.22 0.28 -4.44
CA CYS A 92 -0.82 1.59 -4.20
C CYS A 92 -2.19 1.74 -4.88
N ALA A 93 -2.31 1.30 -6.14
CA ALA A 93 -3.56 1.32 -6.89
C ALA A 93 -4.62 0.43 -6.24
N TYR A 94 -4.25 -0.79 -5.84
CA TYR A 94 -5.14 -1.72 -5.14
C TYR A 94 -5.61 -1.17 -3.79
N MET A 95 -4.73 -0.49 -3.06
CA MET A 95 -5.07 0.18 -1.80
C MET A 95 -6.08 1.31 -2.00
N ILE A 96 -5.86 2.19 -2.98
CA ILE A 96 -6.80 3.27 -3.33
C ILE A 96 -8.16 2.68 -3.72
N TRP A 97 -8.16 1.66 -4.58
CA TRP A 97 -9.39 1.01 -5.04
C TRP A 97 -10.16 0.35 -3.88
N CYS A 98 -9.47 -0.39 -3.00
CA CYS A 98 -10.09 -1.02 -1.83
C CYS A 98 -10.71 0.01 -0.89
N LEU A 99 -10.00 1.10 -0.59
CA LEU A 99 -10.48 2.15 0.31
C LEU A 99 -11.59 3.01 -0.32
N GLY A 100 -11.70 3.02 -1.65
CA GLY A 100 -12.74 3.74 -2.39
C GLY A 100 -14.11 3.05 -2.40
N GLN A 101 -14.19 1.74 -2.10
CA GLN A 101 -15.44 1.00 -2.24
C GLN A 101 -16.45 1.28 -1.14
N GLN A 102 -17.72 1.49 -1.53
CA GLN A 102 -18.84 1.79 -0.62
C GLN A 102 -18.94 0.81 0.57
N ASP A 103 -18.74 -0.49 0.35
CA ASP A 103 -18.74 -1.50 1.43
C ASP A 103 -17.69 -1.23 2.52
N VAL A 104 -16.49 -0.83 2.11
CA VAL A 104 -15.38 -0.47 3.01
C VAL A 104 -15.67 0.85 3.70
N GLN A 105 -16.26 1.80 2.96
CA GLN A 105 -16.68 3.08 3.50
C GLN A 105 -17.69 2.92 4.63
N HIS A 106 -18.75 2.14 4.40
CA HIS A 106 -19.77 1.86 5.41
C HIS A 106 -19.20 1.12 6.62
N TRP A 107 -18.32 0.15 6.40
CA TRP A 107 -17.70 -0.58 7.50
C TRP A 107 -16.80 0.31 8.36
N MET A 108 -15.98 1.17 7.77
CA MET A 108 -15.13 2.12 8.52
C MET A 108 -15.98 3.20 9.20
N PHE A 109 -17.04 3.69 8.56
CA PHE A 109 -17.94 4.67 9.16
C PHE A 109 -18.66 4.12 10.39
N ASN A 110 -19.28 2.93 10.28
CA ASN A 110 -19.98 2.29 11.39
C ASN A 110 -19.05 2.00 12.58
N ARG A 111 -17.80 1.63 12.29
CA ARG A 111 -16.79 1.39 13.33
C ARG A 111 -16.31 2.67 14.01
N SER A 112 -16.19 3.77 13.26
CA SER A 112 -15.80 5.08 13.82
C SER A 112 -16.83 5.67 14.78
N LEU A 113 -18.10 5.30 14.60
CA LEU A 113 -19.21 5.73 15.46
C LEU A 113 -19.46 4.78 16.65
N ASN A 114 -18.62 3.75 16.84
CA ASN A 114 -18.84 2.68 17.83
C ASN A 114 -20.26 2.06 17.73
N LEU A 115 -20.86 2.02 16.53
CA LEU A 115 -22.18 1.41 16.31
C LEU A 115 -22.09 -0.12 16.14
N THR A 116 -21.04 -0.74 16.67
CA THR A 116 -20.78 -2.18 16.70
C THR A 116 -20.36 -2.62 18.07
#